data_AF-A0A1G1HPT2-F1
#
_entry.id   AF-A0A1G1HPT2-F1
#
_cell.length_a   1.000
_cell.length_b   1.000
_cell.length_c   1.000
_cell.angle_alpha   90.00
_cell.angle_beta   90.00
_cell.angle_gamma   90.00
#
_symmetry.space_group_name_H-M   'P 1'
#
loop_
_entity.id
_entity.type
_entity.pdbx_description
1 polymer ?
#
loop_
_entity_poly.entity_id
_entity_poly.type
_entity_poly.pdbx_seq_one_letter_code
_entity_poly.pdbx_strand_id
1 'polypeptide(L)'
;MEKFSVNEVIEQAVQTERLGYQFYSSMAKKFEKEEAFKKLFETVAQEELRHEKTFSELKEITGNEELEGWEDVSRYLRAIVESEFFLGRNKSLPSLAHVKSIGDAVNFAMGFEKETLLYFYEIRNIIKEKDIVDEIINEERSHIMWLTKFKGSFVK
;
A
#
# COMPACT_ATOMS: atom_id res chain seq x y z
N MET A 1 19.93 -4.00 -15.62
CA MET A 1 18.87 -3.55 -14.70
C MET A 1 19.53 -3.27 -13.37
N GLU A 2 19.32 -2.09 -12.82
CA GLU A 2 19.87 -1.70 -11.51
C GLU A 2 19.17 -2.48 -10.39
N LYS A 3 19.91 -2.80 -9.33
CA LYS A 3 19.37 -3.45 -8.12
C LYS A 3 18.79 -2.37 -7.20
N PHE A 4 17.71 -2.67 -6.49
CA PHE A 4 17.34 -1.84 -5.35
C PHE A 4 18.17 -2.23 -4.12
N SER A 5 18.65 -1.24 -3.40
CA SER A 5 19.09 -1.37 -2.01
C SER A 5 17.89 -1.61 -1.09
N VAL A 6 18.13 -2.17 0.10
CA VAL A 6 17.08 -2.34 1.13
C VAL A 6 16.44 -0.98 1.48
N ASN A 7 17.24 0.07 1.54
CA ASN A 7 16.75 1.42 1.78
C ASN A 7 15.85 1.96 0.66
N GLU A 8 16.16 1.67 -0.60
CA GLU A 8 15.26 2.01 -1.71
C GLU A 8 13.96 1.22 -1.64
N VAL A 9 14.01 -0.05 -1.21
CA VAL A 9 12.82 -0.88 -1.04
C VAL A 9 11.88 -0.31 0.03
N ILE A 10 12.42 0.09 1.19
CA ILE A 10 11.66 0.72 2.26
C ILE A 10 11.14 2.10 1.82
N GLU A 11 11.95 2.88 1.09
CA GLU A 11 11.51 4.15 0.51
C GLU A 11 10.32 3.98 -0.45
N GLN A 12 10.27 2.89 -1.23
CA GLN A 12 9.07 2.60 -2.03
C GLN A 12 7.87 2.22 -1.16
N ALA A 13 8.04 1.58 0.00
CA ALA A 13 6.94 1.36 0.94
C ALA A 13 6.38 2.69 1.46
N VAL A 14 7.25 3.62 1.89
CA VAL A 14 6.84 4.99 2.28
C VAL A 14 6.05 5.68 1.17
N GLN A 15 6.51 5.57 -0.08
CA GLN A 15 5.81 6.17 -1.22
C GLN A 15 4.45 5.51 -1.48
N THR A 16 4.35 4.20 -1.26
CA THR A 16 3.11 3.44 -1.44
C THR A 16 2.05 3.90 -0.45
N GLU A 17 2.41 3.96 0.84
CA GLU A 17 1.52 4.42 1.91
C GLU A 17 1.05 5.86 1.70
N ARG A 18 1.98 6.74 1.28
CA ARG A 18 1.63 8.12 0.93
C ARG A 18 0.58 8.18 -0.17
N LEU A 19 0.67 7.31 -1.17
CA LEU A 19 -0.27 7.25 -2.27
C LEU A 19 -1.59 6.60 -1.86
N GLY A 20 -1.56 5.59 -0.98
CA GLY A 20 -2.73 5.05 -0.30
C GLY A 20 -3.50 6.16 0.42
N TYR A 21 -2.83 6.93 1.29
CA TYR A 21 -3.41 8.08 1.97
C TYR A 21 -4.07 9.07 1.01
N GLN A 22 -3.36 9.45 -0.07
CA GLN A 22 -3.89 10.37 -1.07
C GLN A 22 -5.12 9.81 -1.78
N PHE A 23 -5.10 8.53 -2.15
CA PHE A 23 -6.21 7.85 -2.80
C PHE A 23 -7.43 7.82 -1.89
N TYR A 24 -7.28 7.29 -0.68
CA TYR A 24 -8.37 7.15 0.28
C TYR A 24 -8.99 8.50 0.65
N SER A 25 -8.16 9.50 0.94
CA SER A 25 -8.61 10.87 1.22
C SER A 25 -9.36 11.49 0.04
N SER A 26 -8.87 11.30 -1.18
CA SER A 26 -9.50 11.82 -2.39
C SER A 26 -10.85 11.17 -2.65
N MET A 27 -10.96 9.85 -2.44
CA MET A 27 -12.22 9.12 -2.62
C MET A 27 -13.24 9.47 -1.53
N ALA A 28 -12.82 9.57 -0.27
CA ALA A 28 -13.67 10.02 0.83
C ALA A 28 -14.30 11.39 0.52
N LYS A 29 -13.49 12.33 0.01
CA LYS A 29 -13.97 13.65 -0.43
C LYS A 29 -14.91 13.56 -1.64
N LYS A 30 -14.57 12.73 -2.63
CA LYS A 30 -15.38 12.59 -3.85
C LYS A 30 -16.78 12.06 -3.58
N PHE A 31 -16.91 11.12 -2.65
CA PHE A 31 -18.17 10.49 -2.28
C PHE A 31 -18.64 10.91 -0.88
N GLU A 32 -18.42 12.18 -0.51
CA GLU A 32 -18.65 12.69 0.84
C GLU A 32 -20.11 12.57 1.34
N LYS A 33 -21.08 12.44 0.43
CA LYS A 33 -22.50 12.28 0.75
C LYS A 33 -22.86 10.87 1.22
N GLU A 34 -21.97 9.92 1.03
CA GLU A 34 -22.16 8.50 1.34
C GLU A 34 -21.48 8.21 2.67
N GLU A 35 -22.12 8.57 3.78
CA GLU A 35 -21.50 8.65 5.12
C GLU A 35 -20.74 7.38 5.52
N ALA A 36 -21.30 6.19 5.24
CA ALA A 36 -20.64 4.93 5.55
C ALA A 36 -19.37 4.69 4.71
N PHE A 37 -19.39 5.09 3.43
CA PHE A 37 -18.23 5.04 2.55
C PHE A 37 -17.15 5.99 3.03
N LYS A 38 -17.55 7.26 3.23
CA LYS A 38 -16.66 8.34 3.67
C LYS A 38 -15.94 7.94 4.95
N LYS A 39 -16.69 7.48 5.96
CA LYS A 39 -16.12 7.06 7.24
C LYS A 39 -15.11 5.92 7.10
N LEU A 40 -15.40 4.91 6.28
CA LEU A 40 -14.48 3.81 6.03
C LEU A 40 -13.19 4.32 5.37
N PHE A 41 -13.31 5.09 4.29
CA PHE A 41 -12.16 5.60 3.54
C PHE A 41 -11.33 6.62 4.34
N GLU A 42 -11.96 7.46 5.17
CA GLU A 42 -11.23 8.34 6.10
C GLU A 42 -10.49 7.54 7.17
N THR A 43 -11.08 6.45 7.67
CA THR A 43 -10.41 5.57 8.65
C THR A 43 -9.16 4.97 8.04
N VAL A 44 -9.30 4.32 6.88
CA VAL A 44 -8.16 3.69 6.18
C VAL A 44 -7.09 4.74 5.86
N ALA A 45 -7.47 5.92 5.36
CA ALA A 45 -6.51 7.01 5.11
C ALA A 45 -5.65 7.37 6.34
N GLN A 46 -6.23 7.40 7.55
CA GLN A 46 -5.44 7.69 8.75
C GLN A 46 -4.47 6.55 9.10
N GLU A 47 -4.83 5.30 8.80
CA GLU A 47 -3.94 4.16 8.96
C GLU A 47 -2.75 4.24 8.00
N GLU A 48 -2.99 4.51 6.71
CA GLU A 48 -1.90 4.70 5.72
C GLU A 48 -0.93 5.83 6.13
N LEU A 49 -1.46 6.93 6.68
CA LEU A 49 -0.63 8.04 7.15
C LEU A 49 0.26 7.61 8.35
N ARG A 50 -0.25 6.72 9.21
CA ARG A 50 0.51 6.12 10.30
C ARG A 50 1.56 5.17 9.75
N HIS A 51 1.21 4.31 8.78
CA HIS A 51 2.14 3.39 8.13
C HIS A 51 3.26 4.11 7.38
N GLU A 52 2.96 5.19 6.66
CA GLU A 52 3.95 6.05 6.01
C GLU A 52 5.02 6.49 7.02
N LYS A 53 4.57 6.95 8.19
CA LYS A 53 5.45 7.37 9.28
C LYS A 53 6.25 6.20 9.84
N THR A 54 5.63 5.05 10.09
CA THR A 54 6.30 3.86 10.61
C THR A 54 7.37 3.34 9.63
N PHE A 55 7.10 3.29 8.32
CA PHE A 55 8.11 2.92 7.32
C PHE A 55 9.22 3.96 7.21
N SER A 56 8.90 5.25 7.38
CA SER A 56 9.91 6.32 7.41
C SER A 56 10.86 6.14 8.59
N GLU A 57 10.34 5.83 9.78
CA GLU A 57 11.14 5.53 10.97
C GLU A 57 11.95 4.22 10.81
N LEU A 58 11.34 3.19 10.21
CA LEU A 58 12.00 1.92 9.90
C LEU A 58 13.21 2.12 8.96
N LYS A 59 13.09 3.01 7.97
CA LYS A 59 14.17 3.35 7.06
C LYS A 59 15.39 3.92 7.78
N GLU A 60 15.18 4.77 8.78
CA GLU A 60 16.28 5.40 9.54
C GLU A 60 17.06 4.40 10.40
N ILE A 61 16.39 3.32 10.85
CA ILE A 61 17.02 2.29 11.70
C ILE A 61 17.54 1.10 10.89
N THR A 62 17.10 0.93 9.63
CA THR A 62 17.56 -0.16 8.76
C THR A 62 18.93 0.18 8.16
N GLY A 63 19.93 -0.66 8.45
CA GLY A 63 21.28 -0.51 7.90
C GLY A 63 21.38 -0.85 6.40
N ASN A 64 22.43 -0.35 5.75
CA ASN A 64 22.80 -0.69 4.36
C ASN A 64 23.49 -2.07 4.28
N GLU A 65 22.93 -3.10 4.89
CA GLU A 65 23.50 -4.45 4.80
C GLU A 65 23.30 -5.01 3.38
N GLU A 66 24.39 -5.43 2.73
CA GLU A 66 24.32 -6.22 1.51
C GLU A 66 23.84 -7.63 1.86
N LEU A 67 22.60 -7.95 1.50
CA LEU A 67 22.00 -9.25 1.73
C LEU A 67 22.50 -10.27 0.69
N GLU A 68 23.04 -11.39 1.15
CA GLU A 68 23.48 -12.48 0.28
C GLU A 68 22.26 -13.12 -0.42
N GLY A 69 22.32 -13.33 -1.75
CA GLY A 69 21.19 -13.87 -2.54
C GLY A 69 20.05 -12.87 -2.82
N TRP A 70 20.22 -11.59 -2.49
CA TRP A 70 19.25 -10.50 -2.67
C TRP A 70 18.95 -10.11 -4.12
N GLU A 71 19.76 -10.60 -5.07
CA GLU A 71 19.68 -10.19 -6.47
C GLU A 71 18.31 -10.44 -7.09
N ASP A 72 17.78 -11.65 -6.91
CA ASP A 72 16.49 -12.03 -7.49
C ASP A 72 15.32 -11.40 -6.72
N VAL A 73 15.46 -11.25 -5.40
CA VAL A 73 14.46 -10.56 -4.56
C VAL A 73 14.34 -9.09 -4.97
N SER A 74 15.45 -8.39 -5.17
CA SER A 74 15.46 -6.99 -5.61
C SER A 74 14.82 -6.79 -6.99
N ARG A 75 14.98 -7.76 -7.90
CA ARG A 75 14.35 -7.76 -9.23
C ARG A 75 12.85 -8.04 -9.13
N TYR A 76 12.45 -8.95 -8.26
CA TYR A 76 11.04 -9.25 -8.00
C TYR A 76 10.31 -8.03 -7.40
N LEU A 77 10.88 -7.42 -6.35
CA LEU A 77 10.36 -6.18 -5.75
C LEU A 77 10.25 -5.05 -6.79
N ARG A 78 11.22 -4.94 -7.69
CA ARG A 78 11.15 -3.99 -8.81
C ARG A 78 10.00 -4.29 -9.77
N ALA A 79 9.77 -5.55 -10.11
CA ALA A 79 8.65 -5.92 -10.97
C ALA A 79 7.29 -5.59 -10.33
N ILE A 80 7.15 -5.76 -9.01
CA ILE A 80 5.95 -5.33 -8.27
C ILE A 80 5.78 -3.81 -8.38
N VAL A 81 6.84 -3.04 -8.09
CA VAL A 81 6.80 -1.57 -8.13
C VAL A 81 6.49 -1.04 -9.52
N GLU A 82 7.10 -1.60 -10.55
CA GLU A 82 6.90 -1.19 -11.94
C GLU A 82 5.55 -1.65 -12.52
N SER A 83 4.81 -2.51 -11.80
CA SER A 83 3.47 -2.91 -12.21
C SER A 83 2.55 -1.69 -12.31
N GLU A 84 1.67 -1.67 -13.32
CA GLU A 84 0.72 -0.56 -13.51
C GLU A 84 -0.21 -0.36 -12.32
N PHE A 85 -0.35 -1.40 -11.51
CA PHE A 85 -1.29 -1.43 -10.42
C PHE A 85 -0.73 -0.80 -9.14
N PHE A 86 0.59 -0.87 -8.91
CA PHE A 86 1.23 -0.35 -7.71
C PHE A 86 1.60 1.13 -7.82
N LEU A 87 2.55 1.44 -8.70
CA LEU A 87 3.14 2.78 -8.86
C LEU A 87 3.33 3.17 -10.32
N GLY A 88 3.36 2.18 -11.23
CA GLY A 88 3.79 2.34 -12.61
C GLY A 88 5.18 2.97 -12.72
N ARG A 89 5.64 3.22 -13.95
CA ARG A 89 6.96 3.84 -14.17
C ARG A 89 7.09 5.26 -13.62
N ASN A 90 5.99 5.95 -13.38
CA ASN A 90 5.97 7.34 -12.92
C ASN A 90 5.90 7.49 -11.39
N LYS A 91 5.81 6.39 -10.65
CA LYS A 91 5.70 6.41 -9.18
C LYS A 91 4.56 7.28 -8.66
N SER A 92 3.41 7.16 -9.30
CA SER A 92 2.23 7.95 -9.01
C SER A 92 1.00 7.07 -9.05
N LEU A 93 -0.05 7.45 -8.32
CA LEU A 93 -1.34 6.78 -8.45
C LEU A 93 -1.75 6.70 -9.93
N PRO A 94 -2.25 5.54 -10.39
CA PRO A 94 -2.81 5.45 -11.73
C PRO A 94 -3.97 6.44 -11.87
N SER A 95 -4.25 6.85 -13.11
CA SER A 95 -5.31 7.82 -13.38
C SER A 95 -6.64 7.36 -12.80
N LEU A 96 -7.17 8.07 -11.81
CA LEU A 96 -8.45 7.77 -11.16
C LEU A 96 -9.67 8.19 -12.01
N ALA A 97 -9.47 8.58 -13.28
CA ALA A 97 -10.55 8.98 -14.19
C ALA A 97 -11.56 7.84 -14.46
N HIS A 98 -11.14 6.59 -14.30
CA HIS A 98 -12.00 5.41 -14.43
C HIS A 98 -12.84 5.13 -13.17
N VAL A 99 -12.48 5.69 -12.01
CA VAL A 99 -13.19 5.48 -10.74
C VAL A 99 -14.42 6.39 -10.72
N LYS A 100 -15.57 5.90 -11.19
CA LYS A 100 -16.79 6.70 -11.35
C LYS A 100 -17.84 6.44 -10.26
N SER A 101 -17.75 5.29 -9.61
CA SER A 101 -18.68 4.85 -8.58
C SER A 101 -17.95 4.43 -7.30
N ILE A 102 -18.71 4.31 -6.21
CA ILE A 102 -18.24 3.68 -4.97
C ILE A 102 -17.73 2.27 -5.25
N GLY A 103 -18.43 1.50 -6.08
CA GLY A 103 -18.03 0.15 -6.46
C GLY A 103 -16.65 0.12 -7.13
N ASP A 104 -16.38 1.06 -8.02
CA ASP A 104 -15.06 1.20 -8.66
C ASP A 104 -13.98 1.53 -7.64
N ALA A 105 -14.26 2.45 -6.71
CA ALA A 105 -13.32 2.87 -5.68
C ALA A 105 -12.96 1.71 -4.74
N VAL A 106 -13.96 0.94 -4.29
CA VAL A 106 -13.76 -0.23 -3.44
C VAL A 106 -13.01 -1.34 -4.17
N ASN A 107 -13.33 -1.58 -5.45
CA ASN A 107 -12.62 -2.58 -6.26
C ASN A 107 -11.15 -2.21 -6.45
N PHE A 108 -10.87 -0.93 -6.73
CA PHE A 108 -9.52 -0.42 -6.84
C PHE A 108 -8.76 -0.58 -5.51
N ALA A 109 -9.34 -0.08 -4.41
CA ALA A 109 -8.80 -0.18 -3.06
C ALA A 109 -8.44 -1.64 -2.69
N MET A 110 -9.36 -2.59 -2.92
CA MET A 110 -9.12 -4.00 -2.63
C MET A 110 -7.99 -4.62 -3.45
N GLY A 111 -7.76 -4.14 -4.67
CA GLY A 111 -6.59 -4.56 -5.41
C GLY A 111 -5.34 -3.91 -4.82
N PHE A 112 -5.39 -2.61 -4.50
CA PHE A 112 -4.27 -1.82 -3.97
C PHE A 112 -3.67 -2.52 -2.77
N GLU A 113 -4.48 -2.83 -1.76
CA GLU A 113 -3.99 -3.51 -0.55
C GLU A 113 -3.43 -4.90 -0.80
N LYS A 114 -3.92 -5.63 -1.82
CA LYS A 114 -3.38 -6.96 -2.12
C LYS A 114 -1.98 -6.89 -2.69
N GLU A 115 -1.73 -5.92 -3.56
CA GLU A 115 -0.41 -5.71 -4.16
C GLU A 115 0.56 -5.08 -3.14
N THR A 116 0.07 -4.17 -2.29
CA THR A 116 0.77 -3.68 -1.09
C THR A 116 1.19 -4.82 -0.17
N LEU A 117 0.30 -5.77 0.11
CA LEU A 117 0.65 -6.95 0.90
C LEU A 117 1.74 -7.80 0.25
N LEU A 118 1.69 -8.03 -1.07
CA LEU A 118 2.75 -8.76 -1.78
C LEU A 118 4.11 -8.09 -1.57
N TYR A 119 4.14 -6.75 -1.64
CA TYR A 119 5.36 -5.98 -1.40
C TYR A 119 5.83 -6.09 0.06
N PHE A 120 4.93 -5.95 1.03
CA PHE A 120 5.29 -5.95 2.45
C PHE A 120 5.74 -7.32 2.96
N TYR A 121 5.18 -8.42 2.44
CA TYR A 121 5.68 -9.75 2.76
C TYR A 121 7.13 -9.94 2.35
N GLU A 122 7.54 -9.36 1.21
CA GLU A 122 8.94 -9.41 0.80
C GLU A 122 9.84 -8.51 1.65
N ILE A 123 9.39 -7.31 2.03
CA ILE A 123 10.10 -6.46 3.00
C ILE A 123 10.32 -7.20 4.31
N ARG A 124 9.28 -7.86 4.83
CA ARG A 124 9.36 -8.64 6.06
C ARG A 124 10.42 -9.75 5.99
N ASN A 125 10.64 -10.33 4.82
CA ASN A 125 11.61 -11.42 4.66
C ASN A 125 13.07 -10.95 4.78
N ILE A 126 13.33 -9.66 4.54
CA ILE A 126 14.68 -9.13 4.30
C ILE A 126 15.19 -8.20 5.41
N ILE A 127 14.30 -7.68 6.25
CA ILE A 127 14.67 -6.83 7.40
C ILE A 127 14.79 -7.66 8.69
N LYS A 128 15.43 -7.08 9.72
CA LYS A 128 15.52 -7.68 11.06
C LYS A 128 14.27 -7.35 11.89
N GLU A 129 13.71 -6.17 11.71
CA GLU A 129 12.59 -5.59 12.45
C GLU A 129 11.23 -6.13 11.94
N LYS A 130 11.11 -7.46 11.85
CA LYS A 130 9.96 -8.12 11.24
C LYS A 130 8.64 -7.83 11.95
N ASP A 131 8.69 -7.67 13.28
CA ASP A 131 7.50 -7.41 14.09
C ASP A 131 6.81 -6.09 13.68
N ILE A 132 7.59 -5.06 13.32
CA ILE A 132 7.05 -3.78 12.86
C ILE A 132 6.27 -3.96 11.56
N VAL A 133 6.81 -4.71 10.61
CA VAL A 133 6.15 -4.96 9.31
C VAL A 133 5.00 -5.94 9.46
N ASP A 134 5.08 -6.89 10.39
CA ASP A 134 3.97 -7.80 10.71
C ASP A 134 2.74 -7.07 11.24
N GLU A 135 2.93 -6.05 12.07
CA GLU A 135 1.83 -5.20 12.54
C GLU A 135 1.12 -4.50 11.37
N ILE A 136 1.87 -3.88 10.46
CA ILE A 136 1.31 -3.22 9.27
C ILE A 136 0.59 -4.24 8.37
N ILE A 137 1.20 -5.40 8.11
CA ILE A 137 0.57 -6.49 7.33
C ILE A 137 -0.78 -6.91 7.95
N ASN A 138 -0.89 -6.96 9.28
CA ASN A 138 -2.16 -7.29 9.95
C ASN A 138 -3.25 -6.24 9.72
N GLU A 139 -2.85 -4.97 9.70
CA GLU A 139 -3.73 -3.83 9.47
C GLU A 139 -4.19 -3.79 8.01
N GLU A 140 -3.29 -4.02 7.04
CA GLU A 140 -3.65 -4.13 5.61
C GLU A 140 -4.61 -5.28 5.31
N ARG A 141 -4.42 -6.44 5.96
CA ARG A 141 -5.40 -7.53 5.87
C ARG A 141 -6.77 -7.11 6.41
N SER A 142 -6.79 -6.26 7.43
CA SER A 142 -8.03 -5.71 7.98
C SER A 142 -8.70 -4.73 7.03
N HIS A 143 -7.94 -3.89 6.33
CA HIS A 143 -8.45 -3.01 5.27
C HIS A 143 -9.21 -3.82 4.21
N ILE A 144 -8.60 -4.90 3.70
CA ILE A 144 -9.24 -5.80 2.72
C ILE A 144 -10.54 -6.41 3.26
N MET A 145 -10.55 -6.86 4.52
CA MET A 145 -11.74 -7.42 5.15
C MET A 145 -12.87 -6.38 5.26
N TRP A 146 -12.54 -5.15 5.66
CA TRP A 146 -13.51 -4.06 5.78
C TRP A 146 -14.06 -3.64 4.42
N LEU A 147 -13.21 -3.49 3.40
CA LEU A 147 -13.60 -3.18 2.03
C LEU A 147 -14.49 -4.27 1.44
N THR A 148 -14.16 -5.54 1.67
CA THR A 148 -14.97 -6.69 1.20
C THR A 148 -16.35 -6.70 1.86
N LYS A 149 -16.40 -6.49 3.18
CA LYS A 149 -17.67 -6.41 3.93
C LYS A 149 -18.52 -5.23 3.46
N PHE A 150 -17.89 -4.09 3.22
CA PHE A 150 -18.54 -2.90 2.70
C PHE A 150 -19.09 -3.15 1.29
N LYS A 151 -18.31 -3.74 0.37
CA LYS A 151 -18.80 -4.12 -0.97
C LYS A 151 -20.04 -5.03 -0.89
N GLY A 152 -20.05 -5.99 0.04
CA GLY A 152 -21.17 -6.90 0.25
C GLY A 152 -22.48 -6.22 0.70
N SER A 153 -22.45 -5.00 1.25
CA SER A 153 -23.67 -4.28 1.62
C SER A 153 -24.43 -3.69 0.43
N PHE A 154 -23.80 -3.57 -0.74
CA PHE A 154 -24.39 -2.99 -1.96
C PHE A 154 -25.04 -4.02 -2.90
N VAL A 155 -24.69 -5.30 -2.77
CA VAL A 155 -25.10 -6.35 -3.73
C VAL A 155 -26.36 -7.08 -3.24
N LYS A 156 -27.33 -6.34 -2.68
CA LYS A 156 -28.64 -6.87 -2.28
C LYS A 156 -29.72 -6.47 -3.27
#